data_AF-A0A533Z4Z8-F1
#
_entry.id   AF-A0A533Z4Z8-F1
#
_cell.length_a   1.000
_cell.length_b   1.000
_cell.length_c   1.000
_cell.angle_alpha   90.00
_cell.angle_beta   90.00
_cell.angle_gamma   90.00
#
_symmetry.space_group_name_H-M   'P 1'
#
loop_
_entity.id
_entity.type
_entity.pdbx_description
1 polymer ?
#
loop_
_entity_poly.entity_id
_entity_poly.type
_entity_poly.pdbx_seq_one_letter_code
_entity_poly.pdbx_strand_id
1 'polypeptide(L)'
;MRHGNQIGLAMAIVLIAGNSFAEVPQAFAKQARTFAPPSCADGNETVDKPEVSALMMISEGQLPDVRTLKVATAAERRCVESLREIGRRAIDQKRLSEGTYQFLVAVRMAPALAGVTYAELATSLDRAAYPKHAMAAFLKAWKAFDTVYARPGVRLTSDAVLSMADIRDAIQRLGGHVPKAVSEPGRLAVSETTRRLKERYFRSFPAQ
;
A
#
# COMPACT_ATOMS: atom_id res chain seq x y z
N MET A 1 -42.36 42.00 -2.84
CA MET A 1 -41.04 42.08 -3.52
C MET A 1 -39.97 42.36 -2.46
N ARG A 2 -38.86 41.59 -2.51
CA ARG A 2 -37.54 41.80 -1.84
C ARG A 2 -37.53 41.92 -0.31
N HIS A 3 -37.11 40.89 0.43
CA HIS A 3 -35.72 40.55 0.81
C HIS A 3 -34.98 41.67 1.56
N GLY A 4 -34.69 41.40 2.84
CA GLY A 4 -33.83 42.21 3.71
C GLY A 4 -33.23 41.31 4.79
N ASN A 5 -31.96 40.98 4.59
CA ASN A 5 -31.07 40.11 5.35
C ASN A 5 -30.65 40.79 6.67
N GLN A 6 -30.61 40.08 7.81
CA GLN A 6 -29.69 40.45 8.89
C GLN A 6 -29.26 39.25 9.75
N ILE A 7 -27.96 39.27 9.99
CA ILE A 7 -27.05 38.27 10.54
C ILE A 7 -27.18 38.23 12.06
N GLY A 8 -27.22 37.03 12.64
CA GLY A 8 -27.11 36.83 14.08
C GLY A 8 -26.31 35.56 14.36
N LEU A 9 -25.08 35.73 14.84
CA LEU A 9 -24.21 34.69 15.36
C LEU A 9 -24.97 33.76 16.33
N ALA A 10 -24.91 32.45 16.08
CA ALA A 10 -25.02 31.45 17.12
C ALA A 10 -23.82 30.51 16.99
N MET A 11 -22.84 30.69 17.87
CA MET A 11 -21.82 29.68 18.16
C MET A 11 -22.52 28.42 18.65
N ALA A 12 -22.50 27.35 17.84
CA ALA A 12 -22.76 26.02 18.34
C ALA A 12 -21.40 25.36 18.67
N ILE A 13 -21.03 25.41 19.94
CA ILE A 13 -20.06 24.49 20.52
C ILE A 13 -20.69 23.11 20.46
N VAL A 14 -20.18 22.23 19.58
CA VAL A 14 -20.50 20.81 19.64
C VAL A 14 -19.26 20.08 20.14
N LEU A 15 -19.29 19.79 21.44
CA LEU A 15 -18.51 18.73 22.07
C LEU A 15 -18.87 17.40 21.41
N ILE A 16 -17.93 16.77 20.70
CA ILE A 16 -18.03 15.35 20.36
C ILE A 16 -16.88 14.62 21.03
N ALA A 17 -17.13 14.22 22.28
CA ALA A 17 -16.53 13.03 22.85
C ALA A 17 -17.52 11.88 22.60
N GLY A 18 -17.08 10.83 21.91
CA GLY A 18 -17.88 9.62 21.74
C GLY A 18 -17.66 8.93 20.41
N ASN A 19 -16.99 7.78 20.46
CA ASN A 19 -16.92 6.72 19.46
C ASN A 19 -17.87 6.87 18.27
N SER A 20 -17.31 7.09 17.09
CA SER A 20 -17.99 6.77 15.84
C SER A 20 -16.95 6.13 14.94
N PHE A 21 -17.06 4.82 14.75
CA PHE A 21 -16.49 4.17 13.57
C PHE A 21 -17.00 4.97 12.38
N ALA A 22 -16.11 5.73 11.74
CA ALA A 22 -16.46 6.47 10.54
C ALA A 22 -16.99 5.46 9.54
N GLU A 23 -18.30 5.58 9.29
CA GLU A 23 -19.03 4.81 8.30
C GLU A 23 -18.25 4.85 6.99
N VAL A 24 -17.88 3.66 6.51
CA VAL A 24 -17.41 3.49 5.14
C VAL A 24 -18.51 4.09 4.26
N PRO A 25 -18.24 5.10 3.43
CA PRO A 25 -19.25 5.70 2.56
C PRO A 25 -19.97 4.59 1.79
N GLN A 26 -21.29 4.57 1.85
CA GLN A 26 -22.17 3.55 1.26
C GLN A 26 -21.87 3.23 -0.22
N ALA A 27 -21.19 4.13 -0.93
CA ALA A 27 -20.63 3.91 -2.27
C ALA A 27 -19.75 2.64 -2.33
N PHE A 28 -18.89 2.41 -1.33
CA PHE A 28 -18.03 1.23 -1.27
C PHE A 28 -18.76 -0.03 -0.82
N ALA A 29 -19.83 0.08 -0.03
CA ALA A 29 -20.59 -1.08 0.44
C ALA A 29 -21.41 -1.74 -0.68
N LYS A 30 -21.89 -0.96 -1.66
CA LYS A 30 -22.58 -1.48 -2.85
C LYS A 30 -21.59 -2.03 -3.88
N GLN A 31 -20.42 -1.43 -4.02
CA GLN A 31 -19.40 -1.85 -4.98
C GLN A 31 -18.58 -3.05 -4.51
N ALA A 32 -18.29 -3.17 -3.22
CA ALA A 32 -17.61 -4.35 -2.65
C ALA A 32 -18.39 -5.67 -2.84
N ARG A 33 -19.70 -5.61 -3.13
CA ARG A 33 -20.55 -6.78 -3.39
C ARG A 33 -20.50 -7.31 -4.83
N THR A 34 -19.89 -6.57 -5.77
CA THR A 34 -19.76 -7.00 -7.17
C THR A 34 -18.34 -7.40 -7.56
N PHE A 35 -17.34 -7.18 -6.70
CA PHE A 35 -15.94 -7.50 -7.01
C PHE A 35 -15.55 -8.87 -6.44
N ALA A 36 -16.08 -9.92 -7.08
CA ALA A 36 -15.45 -11.23 -7.00
C ALA A 36 -13.98 -11.10 -7.42
N PRO A 37 -13.02 -11.71 -6.72
CA PRO A 37 -11.67 -11.81 -7.24
C PRO A 37 -11.74 -12.54 -8.59
N PRO A 38 -11.04 -12.07 -9.65
CA PRO A 38 -10.86 -12.87 -10.85
C PRO A 38 -10.38 -14.26 -10.42
N SER A 39 -11.01 -15.31 -10.94
CA SER A 39 -10.38 -16.61 -10.85
C SER A 39 -9.01 -16.47 -11.52
N CYS A 40 -7.95 -17.00 -10.92
CA CYS A 40 -6.62 -16.98 -11.52
C CYS A 40 -6.51 -17.91 -12.75
N ALA A 41 -7.61 -18.10 -13.49
CA ALA A 41 -7.73 -18.73 -14.79
C ALA A 41 -8.12 -17.66 -15.83
N ASP A 42 -7.27 -17.58 -16.87
CA ASP A 42 -7.47 -16.91 -18.16
C ASP A 42 -7.90 -15.44 -18.16
N GLY A 43 -6.90 -14.56 -17.95
CA GLY A 43 -6.41 -13.58 -18.93
C GLY A 43 -7.36 -12.65 -19.71
N ASN A 44 -8.67 -12.65 -19.49
CA ASN A 44 -9.62 -11.95 -20.35
C ASN A 44 -10.80 -11.30 -19.61
N GLU A 45 -10.69 -11.09 -18.29
CA GLU A 45 -11.67 -10.26 -17.61
C GLU A 45 -11.41 -8.79 -17.96
N THR A 46 -12.22 -8.25 -18.88
CA THR A 46 -12.32 -6.81 -19.12
C THR A 46 -12.93 -6.19 -17.86
N VAL A 47 -12.07 -5.88 -16.90
CA VAL A 47 -12.49 -5.18 -15.68
C VAL A 47 -12.86 -3.76 -16.07
N ASP A 48 -14.10 -3.37 -15.79
CA ASP A 48 -14.59 -2.01 -15.97
C ASP A 48 -13.59 -1.01 -15.39
N LYS A 49 -13.25 0.01 -16.18
CA LYS A 49 -12.27 1.04 -15.79
C LYS A 49 -12.68 1.60 -14.44
N PRO A 50 -11.79 1.60 -13.43
CA PRO A 50 -12.08 2.28 -12.18
C PRO A 50 -12.27 3.76 -12.48
N GLU A 51 -13.48 4.30 -12.26
CA GLU A 51 -13.77 5.74 -12.34
C GLU A 51 -13.07 6.52 -11.20
N VAL A 52 -12.50 5.80 -10.25
CA VAL A 52 -11.77 6.34 -9.10
C VAL A 52 -10.33 6.68 -9.49
N SER A 53 -9.85 7.83 -8.99
CA SER A 53 -8.45 8.23 -9.10
C SER A 53 -7.51 7.17 -8.52
N ALA A 54 -6.44 6.84 -9.25
CA ALA A 54 -5.37 5.95 -8.78
C ALA A 54 -4.81 6.37 -7.41
N LEU A 55 -4.68 7.67 -7.15
CA LEU A 55 -4.19 8.18 -5.87
C LEU A 55 -5.12 7.83 -4.70
N MET A 56 -6.43 7.92 -4.93
CA MET A 56 -7.45 7.59 -3.95
C MET A 56 -7.45 6.08 -3.67
N MET A 57 -7.41 5.27 -4.73
CA MET A 57 -7.28 3.81 -4.63
C MET A 57 -6.07 3.39 -3.79
N ILE A 58 -4.90 3.99 -4.01
CA ILE A 58 -3.69 3.71 -3.21
C ILE A 58 -3.90 4.09 -1.74
N SER A 59 -4.45 5.28 -1.50
CA SER A 59 -4.65 5.82 -0.15
C SER A 59 -5.61 4.97 0.68
N GLU A 60 -6.67 4.47 0.07
CA GLU A 60 -7.69 3.63 0.69
C GLU A 60 -7.35 2.13 0.66
N GLY A 61 -6.35 1.74 -0.14
CA GLY A 61 -5.91 0.36 -0.30
C GLY A 61 -5.67 -0.34 1.04
N GLN A 62 -6.13 -1.59 1.13
CA GLN A 62 -6.09 -2.35 2.38
C GLN A 62 -4.65 -2.61 2.85
N LEU A 63 -4.47 -2.59 4.16
CA LEU A 63 -3.24 -3.03 4.82
C LEU A 63 -3.47 -4.43 5.42
N PRO A 64 -2.41 -5.22 5.59
CA PRO A 64 -2.54 -6.53 6.22
C PRO A 64 -3.08 -6.40 7.64
N ASP A 65 -4.15 -7.14 7.95
CA ASP A 65 -4.60 -7.34 9.33
C ASP A 65 -3.80 -8.48 9.96
N VAL A 66 -2.92 -8.12 10.88
CA VAL A 66 -1.99 -9.03 11.56
C VAL A 66 -2.71 -10.17 12.28
N ARG A 67 -3.95 -9.94 12.75
CA ARG A 67 -4.74 -10.94 13.50
C ARG A 67 -5.22 -12.09 12.62
N THR A 68 -5.45 -11.80 11.34
CA THR A 68 -6.00 -12.75 10.36
C THR A 68 -5.00 -13.17 9.30
N LEU A 69 -3.76 -12.65 9.37
CA LEU A 69 -2.73 -12.82 8.35
C LEU A 69 -2.22 -14.27 8.27
N LYS A 70 -2.57 -14.95 7.17
CA LYS A 70 -2.08 -16.28 6.81
C LYS A 70 -0.89 -16.18 5.85
N VAL A 71 -0.03 -17.18 5.89
CA VAL A 71 1.07 -17.31 4.90
C VAL A 71 0.45 -17.59 3.53
N ALA A 72 0.90 -16.87 2.51
CA ALA A 72 0.43 -17.06 1.14
C ALA A 72 0.81 -18.47 0.61
N THR A 73 -0.17 -19.17 0.05
CA THR A 73 0.00 -20.43 -0.66
C THR A 73 0.78 -20.24 -1.96
N ALA A 74 1.25 -21.35 -2.56
CA ALA A 74 1.95 -21.30 -3.84
C ALA A 74 1.04 -20.85 -5.01
N ALA A 75 -0.28 -21.12 -4.93
CA ALA A 75 -1.24 -20.68 -5.92
C ALA A 75 -1.50 -19.17 -5.81
N GLU A 76 -1.69 -18.65 -4.59
CA GLU A 76 -1.85 -17.21 -4.35
C GLU A 76 -0.62 -16.42 -4.80
N ARG A 77 0.60 -16.92 -4.54
CA ARG A 77 1.85 -16.28 -5.01
C ARG A 77 1.89 -16.15 -6.54
N ARG A 78 1.60 -17.24 -7.26
CA ARG A 78 1.55 -17.22 -8.73
C ARG A 78 0.50 -16.25 -9.25
N CYS A 79 -0.66 -16.19 -8.61
CA CYS A 79 -1.71 -15.26 -8.98
C CYS A 79 -1.29 -13.80 -8.76
N VAL A 80 -0.66 -13.51 -7.61
CA VAL A 80 -0.11 -12.19 -7.28
C VAL A 80 0.95 -11.76 -8.29
N GLU A 81 1.86 -12.65 -8.68
CA GLU A 81 2.88 -12.37 -9.69
C GLU A 81 2.26 -11.99 -11.04
N SER A 82 1.24 -12.75 -11.50
CA SER A 82 0.50 -12.45 -12.73
C SER A 82 -0.18 -11.08 -12.68
N LEU A 83 -0.90 -10.79 -11.60
CA LEU A 83 -1.60 -9.50 -11.40
C LEU A 83 -0.61 -8.32 -11.37
N ARG A 84 0.54 -8.49 -10.71
CA ARG A 84 1.61 -7.47 -10.66
C ARG A 84 2.22 -7.21 -12.04
N GLU A 85 2.41 -8.24 -12.85
CA GLU A 85 2.87 -8.11 -14.23
C GLU A 85 1.85 -7.37 -15.12
N ILE A 86 0.57 -7.74 -15.04
CA ILE A 86 -0.51 -7.04 -15.76
C ILE A 86 -0.57 -5.57 -15.33
N GLY A 87 -0.53 -5.32 -14.02
CA GLY A 87 -0.58 -3.97 -13.45
C GLY A 87 0.57 -3.08 -13.92
N ARG A 88 1.79 -3.62 -13.95
CA ARG A 88 2.98 -2.93 -14.45
C ARG A 88 2.83 -2.57 -15.93
N ARG A 89 2.45 -3.52 -16.79
CA ARG A 89 2.21 -3.25 -18.22
C ARG A 89 1.17 -2.15 -18.44
N ALA A 90 0.09 -2.15 -17.65
CA ALA A 90 -0.93 -1.11 -17.73
C ALA A 90 -0.38 0.28 -17.35
N ILE A 91 0.45 0.39 -16.29
CA ILE A 91 1.11 1.64 -15.90
C ILE A 91 2.06 2.12 -17.00
N ASP A 92 2.85 1.24 -17.59
CA ASP A 92 3.77 1.56 -18.69
C ASP A 92 3.01 2.10 -19.90
N GLN A 93 1.82 1.57 -20.17
CA GLN A 93 0.88 2.04 -21.19
C GLN A 93 0.03 3.26 -20.76
N LYS A 94 0.39 3.93 -19.65
CA LYS A 94 -0.29 5.11 -19.10
C LYS A 94 -1.75 4.87 -18.66
N ARG A 95 -2.14 3.62 -18.45
CA ARG A 95 -3.45 3.21 -17.90
C ARG A 95 -3.36 3.08 -16.37
N LEU A 96 -3.21 4.21 -15.69
CA LEU A 96 -2.85 4.24 -14.27
C LEU A 96 -3.88 3.62 -13.33
N SER A 97 -5.15 3.95 -13.50
CA SER A 97 -6.21 3.43 -12.63
C SER A 97 -6.32 1.91 -12.77
N GLU A 98 -6.27 1.40 -14.00
CA GLU A 98 -6.28 -0.03 -14.29
C GLU A 98 -5.05 -0.73 -13.67
N GLY A 99 -3.85 -0.21 -13.92
CA GLY A 99 -2.64 -0.81 -13.37
C GLY A 99 -2.62 -0.81 -11.85
N THR A 100 -2.99 0.31 -11.23
CA THR A 100 -3.13 0.43 -9.77
C THR A 100 -4.12 -0.58 -9.21
N TYR A 101 -5.27 -0.73 -9.87
CA TYR A 101 -6.30 -1.69 -9.48
C TYR A 101 -5.75 -3.13 -9.44
N GLN A 102 -4.99 -3.56 -10.46
CA GLN A 102 -4.42 -4.91 -10.49
C GLN A 102 -3.48 -5.18 -9.32
N PHE A 103 -2.65 -4.21 -8.93
CA PHE A 103 -1.83 -4.30 -7.72
C PHE A 103 -2.69 -4.42 -6.44
N LEU A 104 -3.81 -3.70 -6.35
CA LEU A 104 -4.69 -3.77 -5.17
C LEU A 104 -5.45 -5.09 -5.10
N VAL A 105 -5.85 -5.67 -6.23
CA VAL A 105 -6.39 -7.04 -6.28
C VAL A 105 -5.33 -8.02 -5.80
N ALA A 106 -4.07 -7.88 -6.21
CA ALA A 106 -2.98 -8.71 -5.72
C ALA A 106 -2.79 -8.61 -4.20
N VAL A 107 -2.90 -7.40 -3.62
CA VAL A 107 -2.89 -7.20 -2.16
C VAL A 107 -4.03 -7.94 -1.47
N ARG A 108 -5.26 -7.87 -2.02
CA ARG A 108 -6.43 -8.59 -1.47
C ARG A 108 -6.25 -10.11 -1.53
N MET A 109 -5.64 -10.61 -2.61
CA MET A 109 -5.42 -12.05 -2.79
C MET A 109 -4.38 -12.62 -1.84
N ALA A 110 -3.31 -11.89 -1.56
CA ALA A 110 -2.30 -12.31 -0.58
C ALA A 110 -1.87 -11.14 0.30
N PRO A 111 -2.63 -10.83 1.38
CA PRO A 111 -2.31 -9.72 2.26
C PRO A 111 -0.92 -9.83 2.89
N ALA A 112 -0.40 -11.05 3.09
CA ALA A 112 0.96 -11.28 3.58
C ALA A 112 2.06 -10.74 2.66
N LEU A 113 1.76 -10.54 1.37
CA LEU A 113 2.68 -9.99 0.38
C LEU A 113 2.47 -8.48 0.15
N ALA A 114 1.56 -7.84 0.88
CA ALA A 114 1.16 -6.46 0.64
C ALA A 114 2.35 -5.48 0.61
N GLY A 115 3.33 -5.64 1.50
CA GLY A 115 4.53 -4.79 1.53
C GLY A 115 5.29 -4.82 0.21
N VAL A 116 5.57 -6.01 -0.30
CA VAL A 116 6.27 -6.22 -1.59
C VAL A 116 5.43 -5.69 -2.75
N THR A 117 4.13 -6.00 -2.75
CA THR A 117 3.21 -5.58 -3.82
C THR A 117 3.08 -4.06 -3.89
N TYR A 118 2.93 -3.36 -2.76
CA TYR A 118 2.89 -1.90 -2.73
C TYR A 118 4.24 -1.26 -3.12
N ALA A 119 5.37 -1.86 -2.72
CA ALA A 119 6.69 -1.35 -3.09
C ALA A 119 6.93 -1.42 -4.60
N GLU A 120 6.48 -2.48 -5.26
CA GLU A 120 6.58 -2.58 -6.72
C GLU A 120 5.62 -1.65 -7.45
N LEU A 121 4.37 -1.50 -6.96
CA LEU A 121 3.46 -0.48 -7.47
C LEU A 121 4.12 0.90 -7.40
N ALA A 122 4.70 1.24 -6.26
CA ALA A 122 5.38 2.52 -6.05
C ALA A 122 6.54 2.73 -7.02
N THR A 123 7.37 1.71 -7.19
CA THR A 123 8.50 1.72 -8.14
C THR A 123 8.02 1.89 -9.59
N SER A 124 6.94 1.21 -9.97
CA SER A 124 6.36 1.32 -11.32
C SER A 124 5.83 2.73 -11.58
N LEU A 125 5.14 3.33 -10.60
CA LEU A 125 4.64 4.69 -10.67
C LEU A 125 5.75 5.75 -10.71
N ASP A 126 6.82 5.54 -9.94
CA ASP A 126 7.98 6.43 -9.91
C ASP A 126 8.70 6.43 -11.27
N ARG A 127 8.97 5.24 -11.83
CA ARG A 127 9.55 5.09 -13.18
C ARG A 127 8.68 5.72 -14.26
N ALA A 128 7.36 5.63 -14.11
CA ALA A 128 6.41 6.22 -15.05
C ALA A 128 6.18 7.73 -14.86
N ALA A 129 6.95 8.38 -13.97
CA ALA A 129 6.91 9.80 -13.63
C ALA A 129 5.63 10.29 -12.92
N TYR A 130 5.07 9.47 -12.02
CA TYR A 130 3.95 9.81 -11.16
C TYR A 130 4.35 9.92 -9.67
N PRO A 131 5.16 10.93 -9.29
CA PRO A 131 5.82 10.99 -7.98
C PRO A 131 4.84 11.04 -6.79
N LYS A 132 3.70 11.72 -6.94
CA LYS A 132 2.66 11.76 -5.88
C LYS A 132 2.04 10.39 -5.62
N HIS A 133 1.80 9.62 -6.67
CA HIS A 133 1.24 8.27 -6.57
C HIS A 133 2.28 7.29 -6.02
N ALA A 134 3.52 7.40 -6.50
CA ALA A 134 4.65 6.64 -6.00
C ALA A 134 4.86 6.86 -4.49
N MET A 135 4.84 8.12 -4.03
CA MET A 135 4.93 8.46 -2.62
C MET A 135 3.84 7.76 -1.79
N ALA A 136 2.58 7.87 -2.20
CA ALA A 136 1.47 7.24 -1.50
C ALA A 136 1.65 5.71 -1.41
N ALA A 137 2.11 5.08 -2.50
CA ALA A 137 2.35 3.64 -2.54
C ALA A 137 3.57 3.22 -1.69
N PHE A 138 4.65 4.00 -1.67
CA PHE A 138 5.80 3.73 -0.78
C PHE A 138 5.42 3.86 0.69
N LEU A 139 4.60 4.84 1.07
CA LEU A 139 4.09 4.96 2.44
C LEU A 139 3.21 3.76 2.84
N LYS A 140 2.39 3.26 1.89
CA LYS A 140 1.64 2.01 2.09
C LYS A 140 2.56 0.80 2.24
N ALA A 141 3.58 0.69 1.39
CA ALA A 141 4.58 -0.38 1.47
C ALA A 141 5.30 -0.38 2.82
N TRP A 142 5.78 0.79 3.27
CA TRP A 142 6.37 0.97 4.59
C TRP A 142 5.45 0.45 5.68
N LYS A 143 4.21 0.96 5.73
CA LYS A 143 3.25 0.60 6.77
C LYS A 143 2.91 -0.88 6.73
N ALA A 144 2.73 -1.47 5.55
CA ALA A 144 2.46 -2.90 5.39
C ALA A 144 3.61 -3.77 5.91
N PHE A 145 4.86 -3.49 5.52
CA PHE A 145 6.02 -4.20 6.05
C PHE A 145 6.13 -4.04 7.58
N ASP A 146 6.08 -2.81 8.07
CA ASP A 146 6.24 -2.50 9.49
C ASP A 146 5.14 -3.17 10.34
N THR A 147 3.93 -3.30 9.80
CA THR A 147 2.80 -3.99 10.43
C THR A 147 3.01 -5.50 10.49
N VAL A 148 3.46 -6.12 9.38
CA VAL A 148 3.72 -7.57 9.31
C VAL A 148 4.87 -7.97 10.26
N TYR A 149 5.95 -7.20 10.26
CA TYR A 149 7.15 -7.51 11.06
C TYR A 149 7.05 -7.07 12.53
N ALA A 150 6.02 -6.30 12.91
CA ALA A 150 5.72 -6.04 14.31
C ALA A 150 5.01 -7.21 15.01
N ARG A 151 4.56 -8.24 14.26
CA ARG A 151 3.88 -9.41 14.83
C ARG A 151 4.84 -10.24 15.70
N PRO A 152 4.42 -10.65 16.92
CA PRO A 152 5.20 -11.58 17.73
C PRO A 152 5.57 -12.86 16.96
N GLY A 153 6.81 -13.32 17.12
CA GLY A 153 7.32 -14.55 16.51
C GLY A 153 7.72 -14.43 15.03
N VAL A 154 7.52 -13.28 14.38
CA VAL A 154 8.10 -13.04 13.05
C VAL A 154 9.59 -12.76 13.20
N ARG A 155 10.41 -13.57 12.51
CA ARG A 155 11.87 -13.42 12.56
C ARG A 155 12.32 -12.23 11.72
N LEU A 156 13.32 -11.52 12.23
CA LEU A 156 14.11 -10.56 11.47
C LEU A 156 14.76 -11.28 10.27
N THR A 157 14.63 -10.72 9.08
CA THR A 157 15.33 -11.20 7.88
C THR A 157 16.09 -10.06 7.23
N SER A 158 17.22 -10.36 6.60
CA SER A 158 18.01 -9.38 5.83
C SER A 158 17.15 -8.68 4.78
N ASP A 159 16.34 -9.44 4.05
CA ASP A 159 15.45 -8.92 3.00
C ASP A 159 14.44 -7.91 3.55
N ALA A 160 13.92 -8.13 4.77
CA ALA A 160 12.99 -7.19 5.40
C ALA A 160 13.67 -5.85 5.68
N VAL A 161 14.87 -5.90 6.28
CA VAL A 161 15.63 -4.69 6.63
C VAL A 161 16.02 -3.92 5.37
N LEU A 162 16.53 -4.63 4.37
CA LEU A 162 16.95 -4.01 3.11
C LEU A 162 15.77 -3.45 2.32
N SER A 163 14.64 -4.17 2.27
CA SER A 163 13.42 -3.65 1.62
C SER A 163 12.91 -2.38 2.30
N MET A 164 12.88 -2.34 3.64
CA MET A 164 12.47 -1.14 4.37
C MET A 164 13.47 0.01 4.21
N ALA A 165 14.78 -0.28 4.11
CA ALA A 165 15.81 0.73 3.85
C ALA A 165 15.67 1.33 2.43
N ASP A 166 15.40 0.51 1.42
CA ASP A 166 15.16 0.97 0.05
C ASP A 166 13.87 1.81 -0.04
N ILE A 167 12.80 1.41 0.68
CA ILE A 167 11.56 2.20 0.78
C ILE A 167 11.82 3.54 1.48
N ARG A 168 12.59 3.54 2.58
CA ARG A 168 13.00 4.76 3.30
C ARG A 168 13.69 5.74 2.36
N ASP A 169 14.68 5.26 1.61
CA ASP A 169 15.44 6.08 0.67
C ASP A 169 14.55 6.63 -0.45
N ALA A 170 13.62 5.82 -0.96
CA ALA A 170 12.67 6.27 -1.97
C ALA A 170 11.73 7.36 -1.45
N ILE A 171 11.19 7.21 -0.22
CA ILE A 171 10.37 8.24 0.43
C ILE A 171 11.16 9.54 0.59
N GLN A 172 12.39 9.46 1.10
CA GLN A 172 13.24 10.65 1.31
C GLN A 172 13.59 11.34 -0.02
N ARG A 173 13.96 10.58 -1.06
CA ARG A 173 14.25 11.11 -2.40
C ARG A 173 13.05 11.84 -3.01
N LEU A 174 11.84 11.33 -2.78
CA LEU A 174 10.61 11.97 -3.24
C LEU A 174 10.14 13.12 -2.33
N GLY A 175 10.95 13.53 -1.34
CA GLY A 175 10.67 14.66 -0.44
C GLY A 175 9.69 14.35 0.69
N GLY A 176 9.44 13.06 0.98
CA GLY A 176 8.53 12.62 2.03
C GLY A 176 9.19 12.40 3.38
N HIS A 177 8.35 12.25 4.41
CA HIS A 177 8.78 11.85 5.74
C HIS A 177 8.51 10.37 5.97
N VAL A 178 9.52 9.66 6.46
CA VAL A 178 9.41 8.22 6.76
C VAL A 178 8.63 8.05 8.06
N PRO A 179 7.55 7.25 8.09
CA PRO A 179 6.76 7.05 9.31
C PRO A 179 7.59 6.43 10.44
N LYS A 180 7.23 6.74 11.69
CA LYS A 180 7.87 6.14 12.88
C LYS A 180 7.71 4.61 12.84
N ALA A 181 8.84 3.91 12.91
CA ALA A 181 8.88 2.45 12.88
C ALA A 181 8.34 1.82 14.18
N VAL A 182 7.55 0.75 14.04
CA VAL A 182 7.07 -0.09 15.15
C VAL A 182 7.70 -1.49 15.15
N SER A 183 8.21 -1.96 14.01
CA SER A 183 8.93 -3.23 13.89
C SER A 183 10.44 -3.07 14.08
N GLU A 184 11.12 -4.17 14.40
CA GLU A 184 12.59 -4.19 14.47
C GLU A 184 13.27 -3.90 13.12
N PRO A 185 12.86 -4.52 11.99
CA PRO A 185 13.42 -4.16 10.68
C PRO A 185 13.23 -2.68 10.36
N GLY A 186 12.08 -2.10 10.69
CA GLY A 186 11.81 -0.68 10.48
C GLY A 186 12.72 0.21 11.30
N ARG A 187 12.96 -0.13 12.57
CA ARG A 187 13.89 0.62 13.43
C ARG A 187 15.31 0.59 12.89
N LEU A 188 15.79 -0.58 12.47
CA LEU A 188 17.12 -0.75 11.86
C LEU A 188 17.24 0.04 10.55
N ALA A 189 16.20 -0.02 9.72
CA ALA A 189 16.13 0.76 8.50
C ALA A 189 16.18 2.26 8.80
N VAL A 190 15.56 2.79 9.85
CA VAL A 190 15.67 4.24 10.14
C VAL A 190 17.04 4.61 10.72
N SER A 191 17.64 3.76 11.56
CA SER A 191 18.83 4.10 12.33
C SER A 191 20.14 4.10 11.54
N GLU A 192 20.19 3.46 10.37
CA GLU A 192 21.42 3.24 9.61
C GLU A 192 21.28 3.53 8.12
N THR A 193 22.36 3.92 7.46
CA THR A 193 22.35 4.12 6.01
C THR A 193 22.20 2.78 5.28
N THR A 194 21.57 2.79 4.11
CA THR A 194 21.41 1.57 3.28
C THR A 194 22.76 0.93 2.96
N ARG A 195 23.82 1.73 2.77
CA ARG A 195 25.18 1.21 2.60
C ARG A 195 25.66 0.38 3.79
N ARG A 196 25.51 0.88 5.02
CA ARG A 196 25.91 0.14 6.24
C ARG A 196 25.08 -1.12 6.44
N LEU A 197 23.77 -1.04 6.18
CA LEU A 197 22.89 -2.21 6.24
C LEU A 197 23.32 -3.27 5.21
N LYS A 198 23.61 -2.86 3.97
CA LYS A 198 24.13 -3.77 2.94
C LYS A 198 25.45 -4.39 3.39
N GLU A 199 26.41 -3.60 3.86
CA GLU A 199 27.68 -4.12 4.38
C GLU A 199 27.48 -5.15 5.51
N ARG A 200 26.55 -4.91 6.44
CA ARG A 200 26.25 -5.84 7.54
C ARG A 200 25.61 -7.14 7.05
N TYR A 201 24.56 -7.05 6.24
CA TYR A 201 23.74 -8.20 5.87
C TYR A 201 24.25 -8.97 4.65
N PHE A 202 25.09 -8.36 3.80
CA PHE A 202 25.79 -9.06 2.70
C PHE A 202 27.12 -9.68 3.13
N ARG A 203 27.82 -9.17 4.16
CA ARG A 203 29.04 -9.82 4.68
C ARG A 203 28.77 -11.03 5.57
N SER A 204 27.53 -11.25 5.98
CA SER A 204 27.13 -12.35 6.87
C SER A 204 26.67 -13.64 6.15
N PHE A 205 26.99 -13.83 4.87
CA PHE A 205 26.86 -15.13 4.20
C PHE A 205 28.18 -15.53 3.52
N PRO A 206 28.76 -16.70 3.84
CA PRO A 206 29.86 -17.23 3.05
C PRO A 206 29.31 -17.70 1.70
N ALA A 207 30.14 -17.61 0.66
CA ALA A 207 29.97 -18.46 -0.51
C ALA A 207 29.95 -19.92 -0.03
N GLN A 208 28.84 -20.62 -0.23
CA GLN A 208 28.82 -22.08 -0.23
C GLN A 208 28.94 -22.55 -1.68
#